data_AF-A0A529I195-F1
#
_entry.id   AF-A0A529I195-F1
#
_cell.length_a   1.000
_cell.length_b   1.000
_cell.length_c   1.000
_cell.angle_alpha   90.00
_cell.angle_beta   90.00
_cell.angle_gamma   90.00
#
_symmetry.space_group_name_H-M   'P 1'
#
loop_
_entity.id
_entity.type
_entity.pdbx_description
1 polymer ?
#
loop_
_entity_poly.entity_id
_entity_poly.type
_entity_poly.pdbx_seq_one_letter_code
_entity_poly.pdbx_strand_id
1 'polypeptide(L)'
;MSDEKEIPADVLARAEAVTKTMPTAFGWRHITMEVARAILAERERCAQIAEGLDRRGREWVPGSLWDNIKRDTAAAIRRGDP
;
A
#
# COMPACT_ATOMS: atom_id res chain seq x y z
N MET A 1 2.87 -23.28 3.91
CA MET A 1 1.72 -22.43 4.27
C MET A 1 1.98 -21.10 3.61
N SER A 2 1.19 -20.72 2.62
CA SER A 2 1.32 -19.40 2.01
C SER A 2 0.74 -18.38 2.99
N ASP A 3 1.47 -17.30 3.26
CA ASP A 3 0.92 -16.16 3.99
C ASP A 3 -0.13 -15.48 3.10
N GLU A 4 -1.37 -15.97 3.17
CA GLU A 4 -2.54 -15.16 2.82
C GLU A 4 -2.64 -14.04 3.85
N LYS A 5 -1.81 -13.01 3.66
CA LYS A 5 -2.02 -11.68 4.27
C LYS A 5 -3.44 -11.28 3.92
N GLU A 6 -4.31 -11.35 4.92
CA GLU A 6 -5.71 -10.94 4.83
C GLU A 6 -5.75 -9.53 4.23
N ILE A 7 -6.45 -9.40 3.11
CA ILE A 7 -6.50 -8.14 2.37
C ILE A 7 -7.26 -7.13 3.24
N PRO A 8 -6.64 -5.99 3.61
CA PRO A 8 -7.31 -4.99 4.43
C PRO A 8 -8.63 -4.51 3.81
N ALA A 9 -9.64 -4.28 4.64
CA ALA A 9 -10.99 -3.93 4.17
C ALA A 9 -11.02 -2.62 3.34
N ASP A 10 -10.14 -1.65 3.65
CA ASP A 10 -9.96 -0.43 2.85
C ASP A 10 -9.43 -0.73 1.44
N VAL A 11 -8.50 -1.68 1.33
CA VAL A 11 -7.91 -2.12 0.06
C VAL A 11 -8.94 -2.91 -0.76
N LEU A 12 -9.72 -3.79 -0.13
CA LEU A 12 -10.79 -4.53 -0.80
C LEU A 12 -11.88 -3.59 -1.32
N ALA A 13 -12.35 -2.63 -0.51
CA ALA A 13 -13.34 -1.65 -0.92
C ALA A 13 -12.84 -0.75 -2.08
N ARG A 14 -11.55 -0.38 -2.08
CA ARG A 14 -10.93 0.34 -3.21
C ARG A 14 -10.86 -0.53 -4.47
N ALA A 15 -10.54 -1.81 -4.34
CA ALA A 15 -10.53 -2.75 -5.46
C ALA A 15 -11.94 -2.88 -6.07
N GLU A 16 -12.96 -3.16 -5.24
CA GLU A 16 -14.36 -3.21 -5.65
C GLU A 16 -14.80 -1.91 -6.35
N ALA A 17 -14.39 -0.75 -5.85
CA ALA A 17 -14.70 0.55 -6.46
C ALA A 17 -14.04 0.77 -7.83
N VAL A 18 -12.83 0.24 -8.04
CA VAL A 18 -12.15 0.23 -9.36
C VAL A 18 -12.84 -0.74 -10.32
N THR A 19 -13.25 -1.90 -9.82
CA THR A 19 -13.68 -2.99 -10.67
C THR A 19 -15.19 -2.87 -11.03
N LYS A 20 -16.04 -2.27 -10.18
CA LYS A 20 -17.53 -2.14 -10.26
C LYS A 20 -18.24 -2.01 -11.62
N THR A 21 -17.60 -1.52 -12.68
CA THR A 21 -18.20 -1.33 -14.01
C THR A 21 -18.06 -2.54 -14.94
N MET A 22 -17.26 -3.54 -14.58
CA MET A 22 -17.08 -4.75 -15.39
C MET A 22 -18.25 -5.74 -15.21
N PRO A 23 -18.50 -6.64 -16.18
CA PRO A 23 -19.58 -7.62 -16.09
C PRO A 23 -19.38 -8.59 -14.93
N THR A 24 -20.45 -8.87 -14.18
CA THR A 24 -20.49 -9.87 -13.09
C THR A 24 -20.54 -11.29 -13.67
N ALA A 25 -19.49 -11.69 -14.37
CA ALA A 25 -19.28 -13.01 -14.94
C ALA A 25 -18.48 -13.93 -14.00
N PHE A 26 -18.40 -15.21 -14.35
CA PHE A 26 -17.51 -16.16 -13.67
C PHE A 26 -16.05 -15.66 -13.75
N GLY A 27 -15.36 -15.62 -12.61
CA GLY A 27 -14.03 -14.98 -12.46
C GLY A 27 -14.05 -13.59 -11.81
N TRP A 28 -15.23 -12.98 -11.59
CA TRP A 28 -15.34 -11.63 -11.04
C TRP A 28 -14.58 -11.39 -9.73
N ARG A 29 -14.82 -12.29 -8.77
CA ARG A 29 -14.18 -12.28 -7.45
C ARG A 29 -12.66 -12.40 -7.56
N HIS A 30 -12.16 -13.17 -8.53
CA HIS A 30 -10.72 -13.36 -8.73
C HIS A 30 -10.07 -12.06 -9.23
N ILE A 31 -10.65 -11.41 -10.25
CA ILE A 31 -10.17 -10.11 -10.77
C ILE A 31 -10.10 -9.08 -9.64
N THR A 32 -11.15 -8.96 -8.83
CA THR A 32 -11.20 -8.00 -7.73
C THR A 32 -10.13 -8.29 -6.66
N MET A 33 -9.86 -9.58 -6.36
CA MET A 33 -8.79 -9.96 -5.44
C MET A 33 -7.39 -9.67 -6.00
N GLU A 34 -7.13 -9.88 -7.30
CA GLU A 34 -5.83 -9.52 -7.89
C GLU A 34 -5.62 -8.00 -7.93
N VAL A 35 -6.67 -7.21 -8.22
CA VAL A 35 -6.62 -5.74 -8.10
C VAL A 35 -6.34 -5.31 -6.66
N ALA A 36 -6.95 -5.95 -5.67
CA ALA A 36 -6.69 -5.65 -4.26
C ALA A 36 -5.24 -5.97 -3.86
N ARG A 37 -4.66 -7.09 -4.34
CA ARG A 37 -3.23 -7.41 -4.15
C ARG A 37 -2.33 -6.38 -4.82
N ALA A 38 -2.66 -5.93 -6.03
CA ALA A 38 -1.90 -4.91 -6.74
C ALA A 38 -1.90 -3.56 -5.99
N ILE A 39 -3.06 -3.14 -5.46
CA ILE A 39 -3.18 -1.94 -4.61
C ILE A 39 -2.33 -2.09 -3.34
N LEU A 40 -2.35 -3.25 -2.67
CA LEU A 40 -1.56 -3.48 -1.46
C LEU A 40 -0.04 -3.46 -1.74
N ALA A 41 0.40 -4.05 -2.86
CA ALA A 41 1.80 -4.02 -3.29
C ALA A 41 2.26 -2.59 -3.63
N GLU A 42 1.43 -1.83 -4.35
CA GLU A 42 1.71 -0.43 -4.68
C GLU A 42 1.76 0.46 -3.43
N ARG A 43 0.89 0.22 -2.45
CA ARG A 43 0.89 0.91 -1.16
C ARG A 43 2.22 0.71 -0.42
N GLU A 44 2.74 -0.52 -0.37
CA GLU A 44 4.04 -0.80 0.23
C GLU A 44 5.20 -0.18 -0.58
N ARG A 45 5.13 -0.19 -1.92
CA ARG A 45 6.12 0.49 -2.78
C ARG A 45 6.19 2.00 -2.48
N CYS A 46 5.05 2.65 -2.35
CA CYS A 46 4.97 4.07 -1.98
C CYS A 46 5.51 4.35 -0.57
N ALA A 47 5.25 3.47 0.40
CA ALA A 47 5.79 3.60 1.74
C ALA A 47 7.33 3.49 1.76
N GLN A 48 7.91 2.56 0.99
CA GLN A 48 9.37 2.40 0.85
C GLN A 48 10.04 3.61 0.18
N ILE A 49 9.35 4.26 -0.76
CA ILE A 49 9.81 5.51 -1.39
C ILE A 49 9.80 6.66 -0.38
N ALA A 50 8.72 6.80 0.42
CA ALA A 50 8.62 7.82 1.47
C ALA A 50 9.66 7.64 2.58
N GLU A 51 9.91 6.39 2.98
CA GLU A 51 10.96 6.03 3.95
C GLU A 51 12.37 6.34 3.42
N GLY A 52 12.54 6.40 2.10
CA GLY A 52 13.78 6.86 1.47
C GLY A 52 14.95 5.92 1.72
N LEU A 53 14.77 4.63 1.43
CA LEU A 53 15.81 3.59 1.48
C LEU A 53 17.12 4.02 0.80
N ASP A 54 17.01 4.85 -0.23
CA ASP A 54 18.13 5.48 -0.92
C ASP A 54 18.60 6.75 -0.18
N ARG A 55 19.43 6.57 0.85
CA ARG A 55 19.94 7.62 1.76
C ARG A 55 20.89 8.67 1.13
N ARG A 56 20.63 9.09 -0.11
CA ARG A 56 21.39 10.14 -0.82
C ARG A 56 20.97 11.57 -0.44
N GLY A 57 19.93 11.72 0.39
CA GLY A 57 19.41 13.00 0.88
C GLY A 57 20.22 13.60 2.03
N ARG A 58 19.74 14.74 2.57
CA ARG A 58 20.37 15.42 3.74
C ARG A 58 20.03 14.76 5.08
N GLU A 59 20.14 13.44 5.15
CA GLU A 59 19.69 12.59 6.27
C GLU A 59 20.89 12.07 7.07
N TRP A 60 21.66 13.00 7.66
CA TRP A 60 22.95 12.67 8.28
C TRP A 60 22.80 12.21 9.73
N VAL A 61 21.59 12.34 10.30
CA VAL A 61 21.30 12.17 11.73
C VAL A 61 20.04 11.30 11.92
N PRO A 62 20.20 10.03 12.37
CA PRO A 62 19.08 9.20 12.80
C PRO A 62 18.29 9.86 13.94
N GLY A 63 16.97 9.71 13.95
CA GLY A 63 16.06 10.34 14.92
C GLY A 63 15.89 11.85 14.76
N SER A 64 16.47 12.46 13.72
CA SER A 64 16.17 13.84 13.35
C SER A 64 14.68 14.01 12.98
N LEU A 65 14.18 15.25 13.05
CA LEU A 65 12.81 15.57 12.66
C LEU A 65 12.45 15.03 11.25
N TRP A 66 13.40 15.08 10.31
CA TRP A 66 13.18 14.61 8.95
C TRP A 66 13.15 13.07 8.83
N ASP A 67 14.00 12.35 9.58
CA ASP A 67 13.94 10.89 9.68
C ASP A 67 12.61 10.43 10.28
N ASN A 68 12.14 11.10 11.35
CA ASN A 68 10.85 10.82 11.97
C ASN A 68 9.68 11.08 11.01
N ILE A 69 9.64 12.25 10.35
CA ILE A 69 8.61 12.59 9.35
C ILE A 69 8.54 11.53 8.24
N LYS A 70 9.67 11.05 7.72
CA LYS A 70 9.70 10.00 6.70
C LYS A 70 9.08 8.69 7.20
N ARG A 71 9.48 8.24 8.39
CA ARG A 71 8.97 7.01 9.01
C ARG A 71 7.47 7.11 9.28
N ASP A 72 7.02 8.24 9.83
CA ASP A 72 5.61 8.50 10.11
C ASP A 72 4.78 8.54 8.81
N THR A 73 5.31 9.17 7.77
CA THR A 73 4.70 9.19 6.41
C THR A 73 4.61 7.78 5.84
N ALA A 74 5.69 7.00 5.86
CA ALA A 74 5.69 5.62 5.39
C ALA A 74 4.73 4.75 6.20
N ALA A 75 4.63 4.99 7.51
CA ALA A 75 3.71 4.31 8.42
C ALA A 75 2.24 4.71 8.23
N ALA A 76 1.95 5.89 7.66
CA ALA A 76 0.61 6.40 7.28
C ALA A 76 0.17 5.99 5.87
N ILE A 77 1.12 5.74 4.96
CA ILE A 77 0.88 5.08 3.67
C ILE A 77 0.60 3.58 3.91
N ARG A 78 1.41 2.93 4.76
CA ARG A 78 0.98 1.73 5.53
C ARG A 78 -0.17 2.17 6.45
N ARG A 79 -0.99 1.25 7.02
CA ARG A 79 -2.37 1.57 7.49
C ARG A 79 -3.31 1.99 6.35
N GLY A 80 -3.06 3.10 5.66
CA GLY A 80 -3.88 3.63 4.54
C GLY A 80 -4.54 4.99 4.81
N ASP A 81 -3.91 5.81 5.67
CA ASP A 81 -4.41 7.14 6.06
C ASP A 81 -4.26 8.15 4.90
N PRO A 82 -5.20 9.09 4.71
CA PRO A 82 -5.15 10.11 3.66
C PRO A 82 -4.21 11.29 3.97
#